data_AF-A0A9D9GF38-F1
#
_entry.id   AF-A0A9D9GF38-F1
#
_cell.length_a   1.000
_cell.length_b   1.000
_cell.length_c   1.000
_cell.angle_alpha   90.00
_cell.angle_beta   90.00
_cell.angle_gamma   90.00
#
_symmetry.space_group_name_H-M   'P 1'
#
loop_
_entity.id
_entity.type
_entity.pdbx_description
1 polymer ?
#
loop_
_entity_poly.entity_id
_entity_poly.type
_entity_poly.pdbx_seq_one_letter_code
_entity_poly.pdbx_strand_id
1 'polypeptide(L)' 'MKLTTSIVTYITERKELKKCIDSMLADGIDHVYISDNSPSDDLRSFCEGLSNVEYFFNGKNLGYGGGHNAAIRKAIA' A
#
# COMPACT_ATOMS: atom_id res chain seq x y z
N MET A 1 -1.11 -6.34 20.58
CA MET A 1 -0.23 -5.37 19.88
C MET A 1 -0.85 -5.13 18.52
N LYS A 2 -0.99 -3.88 18.07
CA LYS A 2 -1.47 -3.60 16.72
C LYS A 2 -0.28 -3.38 15.79
N LEU A 3 -0.19 -4.12 14.69
CA LEU A 3 0.90 -4.04 13.71
C LEU A 3 0.35 -3.57 12.37
N THR A 4 0.99 -2.54 11.81
CA THR A 4 0.66 -1.98 10.49
C THR A 4 1.81 -2.20 9.52
N THR A 5 1.51 -2.41 8.25
CA THR A 5 2.52 -2.63 7.20
C THR A 5 2.45 -1.57 6.10
N SER A 6 3.57 -1.28 5.46
CA SER A 6 3.64 -0.42 4.26
C SER A 6 4.14 -1.21 3.06
N ILE A 7 3.47 -1.04 1.92
CA ILE A 7 3.88 -1.57 0.61
C ILE A 7 4.10 -0.37 -0.31
N VAL A 8 5.21 -0.37 -1.05
CA VAL A 8 5.45 0.57 -2.15
C VAL A 8 5.25 -0.17 -3.47
N THR A 9 4.41 0.37 -4.35
CA THR A 9 4.11 -0.23 -5.66
C THR A 9 4.67 0.60 -6.81
N TYR A 10 4.98 -0.05 -7.92
CA TYR A 10 5.37 0.59 -9.18
C TYR A 10 4.99 -0.32 -10.35
N ILE A 11 3.93 0.02 -11.06
CA ILE A 11 3.34 -0.79 -12.15
C ILE A 11 3.11 -2.24 -11.66
N THR A 12 2.68 -2.38 -10.40
CA THR A 12 2.55 -3.68 -9.73
C THR A 12 1.28 -4.40 -10.20
N GLU A 13 1.40 -5.70 -10.49
CA GLU A 13 0.26 -6.51 -10.90
C GLU A 13 -0.75 -6.66 -9.75
N ARG A 14 -2.04 -6.42 -10.02
CA ARG A 14 -3.12 -6.54 -9.02
C ARG A 14 -3.16 -7.91 -8.35
N LYS A 15 -2.89 -8.99 -9.10
CA LYS A 15 -2.91 -10.36 -8.58
C LYS A 15 -1.79 -10.60 -7.57
N GLU A 16 -0.58 -10.14 -7.86
CA GLU A 16 0.56 -10.22 -6.95
C GLU A 16 0.32 -9.38 -5.70
N LEU A 17 -0.12 -8.13 -5.87
CA LEU A 17 -0.45 -7.23 -4.77
C LEU A 17 -1.53 -7.82 -3.87
N LYS A 18 -2.60 -8.37 -4.45
CA LYS A 18 -3.68 -9.01 -3.68
C LYS A 18 -3.15 -10.17 -2.84
N LYS A 19 -2.34 -11.05 -3.43
CA LYS A 19 -1.77 -12.21 -2.73
C LYS A 19 -0.90 -11.77 -1.53
N CYS A 20 -0.11 -10.72 -1.71
CA CYS A 20 0.72 -10.14 -0.66
C CYS A 20 -0.16 -9.59 0.50
N ILE A 21 -1.15 -8.76 0.18
CA ILE A 21 -2.08 -8.18 1.16
C ILE A 21 -2.84 -9.29 1.90
N ASP A 22 -3.42 -10.24 1.18
CA ASP A 22 -4.19 -11.34 1.77
C ASP A 22 -3.33 -12.14 2.76
N SER A 23 -2.05 -12.39 2.42
CA SER A 23 -1.13 -13.11 3.32
C SER A 23 -0.84 -12.36 4.61
N MET A 24 -0.67 -11.04 4.54
CA MET A 24 -0.43 -10.18 5.71
C MET A 24 -1.67 -10.10 6.61
N LEU A 25 -2.85 -9.87 6.02
CA LEU A 25 -4.10 -9.78 6.78
C LEU A 25 -4.46 -11.12 7.44
N ALA A 26 -4.19 -12.25 6.77
CA ALA A 26 -4.38 -13.58 7.35
C ALA A 26 -3.45 -13.86 8.54
N ASP A 27 -2.27 -13.24 8.57
CA ASP A 27 -1.29 -13.34 9.68
C ASP A 27 -1.57 -12.34 10.83
N GLY A 28 -2.68 -11.59 10.75
CA GLY A 28 -3.12 -10.69 11.81
C GLY A 28 -2.54 -9.27 11.74
N ILE A 29 -2.01 -8.84 10.58
CA ILE A 29 -1.71 -7.43 10.34
C ILE A 29 -3.01 -6.61 10.39
N ASP A 30 -3.05 -5.57 11.21
CA ASP A 30 -4.25 -4.76 11.44
C ASP A 30 -4.56 -3.84 10.26
N HIS A 31 -3.54 -3.31 9.59
CA HIS A 31 -3.70 -2.32 8.53
C HIS A 31 -2.52 -2.32 7.54
N VAL A 32 -2.82 -2.12 6.26
CA VAL A 32 -1.83 -2.04 5.19
C VAL A 32 -1.92 -0.71 4.45
N TYR A 33 -0.83 0.05 4.45
CA TYR A 33 -0.69 1.28 3.65
C TYR A 33 -0.01 0.97 2.31
N ILE A 34 -0.65 1.35 1.20
CA ILE A 34 -0.11 1.20 -0.15
C ILE A 34 0.29 2.57 -0.67
N SER A 35 1.60 2.75 -0.88
CA SER A 35 2.19 3.95 -1.45
C SER A 35 2.51 3.70 -2.93
N ASP A 36 1.68 4.24 -3.83
CA ASP A 36 1.84 3.99 -5.25
C ASP A 36 2.73 5.03 -5.93
N ASN A 37 3.87 4.55 -6.42
CA ASN A 37 4.88 5.33 -7.15
C ASN A 37 4.71 5.23 -8.68
N SER A 38 3.65 4.56 -9.14
CA SER A 38 3.36 4.35 -10.57
C SER A 38 3.18 5.68 -11.34
N PRO A 39 3.32 5.65 -12.68
CA PRO A 39 3.03 6.82 -13.52
C PRO A 39 1.52 7.13 -13.65
N SER A 40 0.64 6.20 -13.27
CA SER A 40 -0.82 6.31 -13.35
C SER A 40 -1.47 5.80 -12.07
N ASP A 41 -2.69 6.29 -11.77
CA ASP A 41 -3.46 5.95 -10.56
C ASP A 41 -4.35 4.69 -10.77
N ASP A 42 -3.85 3.71 -11.52
CA ASP A 42 -4.62 2.57 -12.01
C ASP A 42 -4.95 1.53 -10.92
N LEU A 43 -4.27 1.60 -9.78
CA LEU A 43 -4.49 0.71 -8.64
C LEU A 43 -5.58 1.20 -7.68
N ARG A 44 -6.01 2.47 -7.76
CA ARG A 44 -6.97 3.07 -6.83
C ARG A 44 -8.24 2.26 -6.66
N SER A 45 -8.96 2.03 -7.76
CA SER A 45 -10.25 1.32 -7.73
C SER A 45 -10.12 -0.11 -7.22
N PHE A 46 -8.97 -0.75 -7.46
CA PHE A 46 -8.66 -2.06 -6.91
C PHE A 46 -8.43 -2.00 -5.39
N CYS A 47 -7.63 -1.04 -4.90
CA CYS A 47 -7.27 -0.96 -3.49
C CYS A 47 -8.40 -0.43 -2.61
N GLU A 48 -9.21 0.52 -3.09
CA GLU A 48 -10.38 1.07 -2.38
C GLU A 48 -11.46 0.00 -2.12
N GLY A 49 -11.43 -1.11 -2.86
CA GLY A 49 -12.30 -2.27 -2.62
C GLY A 49 -11.80 -3.24 -1.55
N LEU A 50 -10.64 -3.00 -0.93
CA LEU A 50 -10.03 -3.89 0.06
C LEU A 50 -10.21 -3.37 1.48
N SER A 51 -10.66 -4.24 2.38
CA SER A 51 -10.78 -3.93 3.82
C SER A 51 -9.40 -3.81 4.46
N ASN A 52 -9.26 -2.88 5.42
CA ASN A 52 -8.02 -2.65 6.19
C ASN A 52 -6.81 -2.28 5.31
N VAL A 53 -7.08 -1.68 4.14
CA VAL A 53 -6.08 -1.16 3.23
C VAL A 53 -6.33 0.34 3.03
N GLU A 54 -5.30 1.15 3.22
CA GLU A 54 -5.30 2.56 2.81
C GLU A 54 -4.36 2.74 1.62
N TYR A 55 -4.88 3.27 0.53
CA TYR A 55 -4.13 3.53 -0.70
C TYR A 55 -3.92 5.03 -0.93
N PHE A 56 -2.74 5.39 -1.42
CA PHE A 56 -2.48 6.74 -1.90
C PHE A 56 -1.50 6.74 -3.08
N PHE A 57 -1.81 7.58 -4.06
CA PHE A 57 -1.03 7.80 -5.26
C PHE A 57 -0.07 8.98 -5.08
N ASN A 58 1.22 8.77 -5.31
CA ASN A 58 2.23 9.80 -5.12
C ASN A 58 2.38 10.74 -6.33
N GLY A 59 1.83 10.39 -7.49
CA GLY A 59 1.96 11.18 -8.73
C GLY A 59 3.36 11.18 -9.35
N LYS A 60 4.33 10.51 -8.73
CA LYS A 60 5.70 10.33 -9.21
C LYS A 60 6.37 9.18 -8.47
N ASN A 61 7.46 8.68 -9.04
CA ASN A 61 8.28 7.67 -8.38
C ASN A 61 9.19 8.32 -7.31
N LEU A 62 8.87 8.08 -6.03
CA LEU A 62 9.65 8.55 -4.88
C LEU A 62 10.79 7.60 -4.50
N GLY A 63 10.92 6.45 -5.18
CA GLY A 63 11.70 5.30 -4.72
C GLY A 63 11.10 4.65 -3.46
N TYR A 64 11.71 3.55 -3.02
CA TYR A 64 11.23 2.79 -1.86
C TYR A 64 11.28 3.58 -0.55
N GLY A 65 12.42 4.24 -0.26
CA GLY A 65 12.57 5.02 0.97
C GLY A 65 11.57 6.18 1.06
N GLY A 66 11.37 6.90 -0.04
CA GLY A 66 10.40 7.99 -0.11
C GLY A 66 8.95 7.51 0.07
N GLY A 67 8.58 6.41 -0.59
CA GLY A 67 7.25 5.81 -0.46
C GLY A 67 6.95 5.30 0.95
N HIS A 68 7.89 4.58 1.58
CA HIS A 68 7.73 4.14 2.97
C HIS A 68 7.63 5.32 3.94
N ASN A 69 8.45 6.37 3.76
CA ASN A 69 8.36 7.59 4.58
C ASN A 69 6.99 8.28 4.43
N ALA A 70 6.38 8.27 3.24
CA ALA A 70 5.03 8.79 3.05
C ALA A 70 3.98 7.97 3.81
N ALA A 71 4.09 6.63 3.78
CA ALA A 71 3.19 5.74 4.52
C ALA A 71 3.34 5.88 6.04
N ILE A 72 4.58 5.97 6.54
CA ILE A 72 4.85 6.18 7.98
C ILE A 72 4.19 7.46 8.47
N ARG A 73 4.31 8.57 7.73
CA ARG A 73 3.68 9.84 8.10
C ARG A 73 2.16 9.75 8.19
N LYS A 74 1.53 8.90 7.37
CA LYS A 74 0.09 8.62 7.44
C LYS A 74 -0.29 7.75 8.62
N ALA A 75 0.54 6.75 8.93
CA ALA A 75 0.28 5.80 10.02
C ALA A 75 0.39 6.43 11.42
N ILE A 76 1.13 7.54 11.55
CA ILE A 76 1.35 8.24 12.83
C ILE A 76 0.53 9.54 12.97
N ALA A 77 -0.22 9.92 11.94
CA ALA A 77 -1.07 11.11 11.95
C ALA A 77 -2.38 10.83 12.72
#